data_AF-A0A965ASL4-F1
#
_entry.id   AF-A0A965ASL4-F1
#
_cell.length_a   1.000
_cell.length_b   1.000
_cell.length_c   1.000
_cell.angle_alpha   90.00
_cell.angle_beta   90.00
_cell.angle_gamma   90.00
#
_symmetry.space_group_name_H-M   'P 1'
#
loop_
_entity.id
_entity.type
_entity.pdbx_description
1 polymer ?
#
loop_
_entity_poly.entity_id
_entity_poly.type
_entity_poly.pdbx_seq_one_letter_code
_entity_poly.pdbx_strand_id
1 'polypeptide(L)' 'MMKMLPKRSEVQAGDTWDLASLFANDAEWEQALAAWEKRIPEFDAFAGTLGSSAERLAECLAFDLEIDRAADSRIVQQD' A
#
# COMPACT_ATOMS: atom_id res chain seq x y z
N MET A 1 -3.90 40.90 -1.47
CA MET A 1 -3.54 40.38 -0.13
C MET A 1 -3.39 38.87 -0.27
N MET A 2 -2.20 38.30 -0.05
CA MET A 2 -1.98 36.85 -0.14
C MET A 2 -2.51 36.19 1.13
N LYS A 3 -3.44 35.25 0.99
CA LYS A 3 -3.98 34.47 2.11
C LYS A 3 -3.03 33.31 2.35
N MET A 4 -2.28 33.37 3.45
CA MET A 4 -1.40 32.28 3.84
C MET A 4 -2.23 31.08 4.29
N LEU A 5 -1.93 29.91 3.73
CA LEU A 5 -2.52 28.66 4.15
C LEU A 5 -1.98 28.29 5.55
N PRO A 6 -2.84 27.78 6.45
CA PRO A 6 -2.40 27.28 7.75
C PRO A 6 -1.48 26.07 7.57
N LYS A 7 -0.59 25.84 8.53
CA LYS A 7 0.18 24.59 8.57
C LYS A 7 -0.77 23.43 8.87
N ARG A 8 -0.42 22.22 8.44
CA ARG A 8 -1.26 21.02 8.70
C ARG A 8 -1.49 20.78 10.19
N SER A 9 -0.49 21.09 11.03
CA SER A 9 -0.60 21.02 12.50
C SER A 9 -1.54 22.07 13.11
N GLU A 10 -1.93 23.09 12.35
CA GLU A 10 -2.82 24.18 12.77
C GLU A 10 -4.27 23.95 12.31
N VAL A 11 -4.53 22.90 11.53
CA VAL A 11 -5.88 22.49 11.09
C VAL A 11 -6.57 21.74 12.22
N GLN A 12 -7.86 22.01 12.46
CA GLN A 12 -8.63 21.30 13.48
C GLN A 12 -8.80 19.83 13.10
N ALA A 13 -8.70 18.92 14.06
CA ALA A 13 -8.80 17.48 13.79
C ALA A 13 -10.11 17.08 13.10
N GLY A 14 -11.24 17.74 13.41
CA GLY A 14 -12.53 17.49 12.76
C GLY A 14 -12.58 17.89 11.27
N ASP A 15 -11.64 18.73 10.83
CA ASP A 15 -11.44 19.10 9.42
C ASP A 15 -10.33 18.26 8.75
N THR A 16 -9.76 17.29 9.46
CA THR A 16 -8.78 16.34 8.92
C THR A 16 -9.42 14.99 8.67
N TRP A 17 -8.86 14.24 7.72
CA TRP A 17 -9.25 12.84 7.53
C TRP A 17 -8.85 12.02 8.75
N ASP A 18 -9.76 11.18 9.23
CA ASP A 18 -9.48 10.23 10.29
C ASP A 18 -8.74 9.02 9.70
N LEU A 19 -7.43 8.98 9.93
CA LEU A 19 -6.59 7.87 9.48
C LEU A 19 -6.52 6.73 10.51
N ALA A 20 -7.14 6.91 11.69
CA ALA A 20 -7.15 5.89 12.73
C ALA A 20 -7.97 4.65 12.36
N SER A 21 -8.86 4.76 11.36
CA SER A 21 -9.53 3.59 10.77
C SER A 21 -8.57 2.71 9.98
N LEU A 22 -7.50 3.28 9.42
CA LEU A 22 -6.49 2.53 8.66
C LEU A 22 -5.37 1.99 9.57
N PHE A 23 -4.79 2.86 10.41
CA PHE A 23 -3.75 2.51 11.37
C PHE A 23 -3.90 3.35 12.62
N ALA A 24 -3.81 2.75 13.81
CA ALA A 24 -4.04 3.49 15.05
C ALA A 24 -2.96 4.56 15.31
N ASN A 25 -1.77 4.38 14.74
CA ASN A 25 -0.65 5.31 14.84
C ASN A 25 0.42 5.03 13.76
N ASP A 26 1.37 5.95 13.63
CA ASP A 26 2.46 5.85 12.66
C ASP A 26 3.33 4.60 12.84
N ALA A 27 3.52 4.09 14.07
CA ALA A 27 4.36 2.91 14.29
C ALA A 27 3.72 1.63 13.71
N GLU A 28 2.40 1.50 13.78
CA GLU A 28 1.68 0.39 13.13
C GLU A 28 1.77 0.48 11.61
N TRP A 29 1.63 1.69 11.06
CA TRP A 29 1.84 1.95 9.64
C TRP A 29 3.25 1.55 9.18
N GLU A 30 4.29 2.04 9.87
CA GLU A 30 5.69 1.75 9.51
C GLU A 30 6.00 0.25 9.60
N GLN A 31 5.43 -0.45 10.59
CA GLN A 31 5.56 -1.90 10.69
C GLN A 31 4.91 -2.63 9.51
N ALA A 32 3.70 -2.21 9.12
CA ALA A 32 2.98 -2.78 7.98
C ALA A 32 3.72 -2.50 6.66
N LEU A 33 4.24 -1.28 6.48
CA LEU A 33 5.04 -0.88 5.33
C LEU A 33 6.32 -1.73 5.24
N ALA A 34 7.08 -1.85 6.33
CA ALA A 34 8.30 -2.66 6.35
C ALA A 34 8.04 -4.16 6.10
N ALA A 35 6.87 -4.68 6.48
CA ALA A 35 6.46 -6.03 6.13
C ALA A 35 6.12 -6.13 4.63
N TRP A 36 5.52 -5.08 4.06
CA TRP A 36 5.14 -5.02 2.66
C TRP A 36 6.34 -4.92 1.72
N GLU A 37 7.32 -4.07 2.05
CA GLU A 37 8.55 -3.90 1.27
C GLU A 37 9.32 -5.21 1.06
N LYS A 38 9.24 -6.13 2.03
CA LYS A 38 9.87 -7.46 1.95
C LYS A 38 9.26 -8.36 0.87
N ARG A 39 8.08 -8.03 0.36
CA ARG A 39 7.42 -8.78 -0.73
C ARG A 39 7.89 -8.34 -2.11
N ILE A 40 8.47 -7.13 -2.24
CA ILE A 40 8.93 -6.60 -3.53
C ILE A 40 9.93 -7.56 -4.23
N PRO A 41 10.95 -8.13 -3.54
CA PRO A 41 11.88 -9.06 -4.16
C PRO A 41 11.25 -10.37 -4.67
N GLU A 42 10.03 -10.72 -4.26
CA GLU A 42 9.34 -11.92 -4.77
C GLU A 42 9.08 -11.82 -6.28
N PHE A 43 8.97 -10.61 -6.83
CA PHE A 43 8.83 -10.37 -8.28
C PHE A 43 10.09 -10.73 -9.09
N ASP A 44 11.27 -10.78 -8.46
CA ASP A 44 12.52 -11.15 -9.14
C ASP A 44 12.45 -12.56 -9.73
N ALA A 45 11.61 -13.44 -9.16
CA ALA A 45 11.38 -14.78 -9.69
C ALA A 45 10.80 -14.76 -11.12
N PHE A 46 10.08 -13.71 -11.50
CA PHE A 46 9.42 -13.60 -12.82
C PHE A 46 10.27 -12.87 -13.86
N ALA A 47 11.22 -12.04 -13.42
CA ALA A 47 12.08 -11.24 -14.29
C ALA A 47 12.78 -12.10 -15.36
N GLY A 48 12.64 -11.72 -16.64
CA GLY A 48 13.24 -12.44 -17.76
C GLY A 48 12.60 -13.79 -18.10
N THR A 49 11.59 -14.25 -17.36
CA THR A 49 10.94 -15.55 -17.59
C THR A 49 9.57 -15.46 -18.26
N LEU A 50 8.96 -14.28 -18.33
CA LEU A 50 7.57 -14.09 -18.80
C LEU A 50 7.32 -14.52 -20.25
N GLY A 51 8.35 -14.53 -21.09
CA GLY A 51 8.25 -14.98 -22.48
C GLY A 51 8.43 -16.49 -22.67
N SER A 52 8.68 -17.25 -21.60
CA SER A 52 8.97 -18.69 -21.71
C SER A 52 7.72 -19.53 -22.03
N SER A 53 6.56 -19.15 -21.50
CA SER A 53 5.27 -19.78 -21.80
C SER A 53 4.08 -18.92 -21.35
N ALA A 54 2.88 -19.27 -21.83
CA ALA A 54 1.64 -18.61 -21.40
C ALA A 54 1.32 -18.88 -19.91
N GLU A 55 1.66 -20.07 -19.43
CA GLU A 55 1.50 -20.48 -18.04
C GLU A 55 2.38 -19.63 -17.13
N ARG A 56 3.63 -19.35 -17.52
CA ARG A 56 4.53 -18.50 -16.73
C ARG A 56 4.01 -17.07 -16.60
N LEU A 57 3.43 -16.52 -17.67
CA LEU A 57 2.77 -15.23 -17.63
C LEU A 57 1.54 -15.25 -16.72
N ALA A 58 0.70 -16.30 -16.81
CA ALA A 58 -0.48 -16.44 -15.98
C ALA A 58 -0.14 -16.54 -14.48
N GLU A 59 0.92 -17.25 -14.11
CA GLU A 59 1.44 -17.29 -12.74
C GLU A 59 1.84 -15.91 -12.23
N CYS A 60 2.54 -15.12 -13.05
CA CYS A 60 2.93 -13.75 -12.68
C CYS A 60 1.71 -12.86 -12.46
N LEU A 61 0.70 -12.94 -13.33
CA LEU A 61 -0.53 -12.14 -13.20
C LEU A 61 -1.37 -12.56 -12.01
N ALA A 62 -1.42 -13.85 -11.69
CA ALA A 62 -2.09 -14.35 -10.49
C ALA A 62 -1.41 -13.85 -9.21
N PHE A 63 -0.08 -13.85 -9.20
CA PHE A 63 0.72 -13.32 -8.11
C PHE A 63 0.51 -11.80 -7.95
N ASP A 64 0.60 -11.03 -9.03
CA ASP A 64 0.36 -9.58 -9.04
C ASP A 64 -1.03 -9.23 -8.46
N LEU A 65 -2.07 -9.94 -8.90
CA LEU A 65 -3.42 -9.77 -8.39
C LEU A 65 -3.55 -10.12 -6.89
N GLU A 66 -2.81 -11.13 -6.41
CA GLU A 66 -2.77 -11.49 -4.99
C GLU A 66 -2.13 -10.36 -4.17
N ILE A 67 -1.01 -9.81 -4.65
CA ILE A 67 -0.30 -8.69 -4.03
C ILE A 67 -1.25 -7.48 -3.91
N ASP A 68 -1.87 -7.08 -5.00
CA ASP A 68 -2.78 -5.92 -5.03
C ASP A 68 -3.95 -6.11 -4.05
N ARG A 69 -4.61 -7.26 -4.10
CA ARG A 69 -5.74 -7.56 -3.21
C ARG A 69 -5.33 -7.60 -1.74
N ALA A 70 -4.14 -8.11 -1.44
CA ALA A 70 -3.64 -8.13 -0.07
C ALA A 70 -3.32 -6.72 0.44
N ALA A 71 -2.84 -5.81 -0.42
CA ALA A 71 -2.64 -4.40 -0.08
C ALA A 71 -3.98 -3.73 0.24
N ASP A 72 -4.95 -3.87 -0.67
CA ASP A 72 -6.28 -3.27 -0.54
C ASP A 72 -7.03 -3.82 0.67
N SER A 73 -6.99 -5.13 0.91
CA SER A 73 -7.68 -5.74 2.05
C SER A 73 -7.17 -5.22 3.39
N ARG A 74 -5.88 -4.88 3.51
CA ARG A 74 -5.36 -4.27 4.73
C ARG A 74 -5.78 -2.82 4.91
N ILE A 75 -6.09 -2.14 3.81
CA ILE A 75 -6.61 -0.77 3.82
C ILE A 75 -8.14 -0.78 4.05
N VAL A 76 -8.87 -1.83 3.65
CA VAL A 76 -10.35 -1.87 3.63
C VAL A 76 -10.98 -2.76 4.71
N GLN A 77 -10.26 -3.72 5.32
CA GLN A 77 -10.85 -4.63 6.34
C GLN A 77 -11.04 -4.00 7.74
N GLN A 78 -10.82 -2.70 7.88
CA GLN A 78 -10.87 -2.00 9.16
C GLN A 78 -11.88 -0.85 9.16
N ASP A 79 -12.89 -0.95 8.27
CA ASP A 79 -14.14 -0.16 8.27
C ASP A 79 -15.34 -1.00 8.75
#